data_AF-A0A9C9VF56-F1
#
_entry.id   AF-A0A9C9VF56-F1
#
_cell.length_a   1.000
_cell.length_b   1.000
_cell.length_c   1.000
_cell.angle_alpha   90.00
_cell.angle_beta   90.00
_cell.angle_gamma   90.00
#
_symmetry.space_group_name_H-M   'P 1'
#
loop_
_entity.id
_entity.type
_entity.pdbx_description
1 polymer ?
#
loop_
_entity_poly.entity_id
_entity_poly.type
_entity_poly.pdbx_seq_one_letter_code
_entity_poly.pdbx_strand_id
1 'polypeptide(L)'
;MEIVYFTIAGIFLYLFSDWLLDRIEMRFGRRFEHRSLIFFVIILVLSMGLFNLIQYLQGGHSAPNARDSGTEIGINADSPSDR
;
A
#
# COMPACT_ATOMS: atom_id res chain seq x y z
N MET A 1 -18.62 -6.63 8.47
CA MET A 1 -17.86 -7.53 7.57
C MET A 1 -16.37 -7.19 7.51
N GLU A 2 -15.97 -5.94 7.75
CA GLU A 2 -14.57 -5.48 7.67
C GLU A 2 -13.61 -6.20 8.64
N ILE A 3 -14.02 -6.40 9.88
CA ILE A 3 -13.19 -7.10 10.88
C ILE A 3 -12.88 -8.56 10.49
N VAL A 4 -13.79 -9.20 9.75
CA VAL A 4 -13.59 -10.56 9.24
C VAL A 4 -12.46 -10.58 8.22
N TYR A 5 -12.41 -9.59 7.31
CA TYR A 5 -11.33 -9.48 6.34
C TYR A 5 -9.98 -9.23 7.00
N PHE A 6 -9.91 -8.35 8.01
CA PHE A 6 -8.67 -8.13 8.76
C PHE A 6 -8.23 -9.38 9.53
N THR A 7 -9.19 -10.13 10.08
CA THR A 7 -8.89 -11.38 10.79
C THR A 7 -8.36 -12.45 9.82
N ILE A 8 -9.00 -12.62 8.66
CA ILE A 8 -8.55 -13.55 7.61
C ILE A 8 -7.17 -13.13 7.09
N ALA A 9 -6.94 -11.82 6.88
CA ALA A 9 -5.64 -11.30 6.48
C ALA A 9 -4.57 -11.63 7.53
N GLY A 10 -4.87 -11.46 8.81
CA GLY A 10 -3.98 -11.85 9.91
C GLY A 10 -3.67 -13.35 9.94
N ILE A 11 -4.67 -14.20 9.79
CA ILE A 11 -4.50 -15.67 9.69
C ILE A 11 -3.65 -16.04 8.48
N PHE A 12 -3.92 -15.43 7.32
CA PHE A 12 -3.17 -15.66 6.10
C PHE A 12 -1.71 -15.23 6.27
N LEU A 13 -1.46 -14.07 6.88
CA LEU A 13 -0.13 -13.56 7.16
C LEU A 13 0.63 -14.49 8.11
N TYR A 14 -0.04 -15.02 9.13
CA TYR A 14 0.53 -15.98 10.07
C TYR A 14 0.98 -17.26 9.36
N LEU A 15 0.08 -17.88 8.60
CA LEU A 15 0.37 -19.10 7.85
C LEU A 15 1.47 -18.89 6.80
N PHE A 16 1.43 -17.76 6.09
CA PHE A 16 2.44 -17.42 5.10
C PHE A 16 3.82 -17.16 5.73
N SER A 17 3.84 -16.52 6.90
CA SER A 17 5.08 -16.27 7.66
C SER A 17 5.69 -17.57 8.16
N ASP A 18 4.89 -18.50 8.67
CA ASP A 18 5.37 -19.81 9.13
C ASP A 18 5.90 -20.64 7.96
N TRP A 19 5.20 -20.64 6.82
CA TRP A 19 5.68 -21.28 5.59
C TRP A 19 7.00 -20.68 5.09
N LEU A 20 7.13 -19.35 5.10
CA LEU A 20 8.35 -18.68 4.65
C LEU A 20 9.52 -18.97 5.60
N LEU A 21 9.27 -18.99 6.90
CA LEU A 21 10.27 -19.34 7.91
C LEU A 21 10.77 -20.77 7.71
N ASP A 22 9.86 -21.73 7.58
CA ASP A 22 10.20 -23.13 7.30
C ASP A 22 10.99 -23.26 5.99
N ARG A 23 10.61 -22.48 4.96
CA ARG A 23 11.34 -22.45 3.69
C ARG A 23 12.77 -21.93 3.84
N ILE A 24 12.97 -20.91 4.67
CA ILE A 24 14.30 -20.36 4.98
C ILE A 24 15.11 -21.36 5.81
N GLU A 25 14.52 -22.01 6.80
CA GLU A 25 15.16 -23.06 7.61
C GLU A 25 15.60 -24.25 6.76
N MET A 26 14.75 -24.71 5.84
CA MET A 26 15.09 -25.78 4.89
C MET A 26 16.28 -25.41 4.01
N ARG A 27 16.40 -24.14 3.62
CA ARG A 27 17.51 -23.66 2.79
C ARG A 27 18.80 -23.47 3.60
N PHE A 28 18.69 -23.13 4.89
CA PHE A 28 19.85 -22.97 5.79
C PHE A 28 20.35 -24.30 6.37
N GLY A 29 19.54 -25.36 6.35
CA GLY A 29 19.91 -26.69 6.84
C GLY A 29 20.16 -26.76 8.35
N ARG A 30 19.78 -25.72 9.10
CA ARG A 30 19.96 -25.60 10.56
C ARG A 30 18.69 -25.01 11.16
N ARG A 31 18.24 -25.57 12.28
CA ARG A 31 17.14 -24.99 13.07
C ARG A 31 17.66 -23.71 13.72
N PHE A 32 16.94 -22.61 13.58
CA PHE A 32 17.31 -21.37 14.23
C PHE A 32 17.02 -21.46 15.74
N GLU A 33 18.00 -21.14 16.59
CA GLU A 33 17.81 -21.05 18.05
C GLU A 33 16.77 -19.98 18.41
N HIS A 34 16.64 -18.93 17.61
CA HIS A 34 15.74 -17.81 17.83
C HIS A 34 14.55 -17.81 16.88
N ARG A 35 13.92 -18.98 16.63
CA ARG A 35 12.77 -19.14 15.71
C ARG A 35 11.65 -18.13 15.97
N SER A 36 11.29 -17.86 17.23
CA SER A 36 10.26 -16.84 17.57
C SER A 36 10.64 -15.43 17.13
N LEU A 37 11.91 -15.04 17.28
CA LEU A 37 12.39 -13.71 16.91
C LEU A 37 12.36 -13.54 15.39
N ILE A 38 12.77 -14.58 14.65
CA ILE A 38 12.78 -14.56 13.19
C ILE A 38 11.33 -14.57 12.67
N PHE A 39 10.46 -15.41 13.24
CA PHE A 39 9.03 -15.42 12.93
C PHE A 39 8.42 -14.02 13.12
N PHE A 40 8.72 -13.37 14.25
CA PHE A 40 8.24 -12.04 14.57
C PHE A 40 8.71 -11.00 13.54
N VAL A 41 10.00 -11.03 13.16
CA VAL A 41 10.54 -10.14 12.14
C VAL A 41 9.89 -10.39 10.77
N ILE A 42 9.71 -11.66 10.39
CA ILE A 42 9.06 -12.03 9.12
C ILE A 42 7.64 -11.47 9.06
N ILE A 43 6.80 -11.78 10.05
CA ILE A 43 5.41 -11.33 10.05
C ILE A 43 5.29 -9.80 10.10
N LEU A 44 6.22 -9.12 10.81
CA LEU A 44 6.26 -7.67 10.87
C LEU A 44 6.59 -7.04 9.52
N VAL A 45 7.60 -7.54 8.82
CA VAL A 45 7.98 -7.08 7.47
C VAL A 45 6.88 -7.38 6.46
N LEU A 46 6.28 -8.57 6.52
CA LEU A 46 5.15 -8.95 5.67
C LEU A 46 3.92 -8.07 5.92
N SER A 47 3.64 -7.73 7.18
CA SER A 47 2.54 -6.85 7.55
C SER A 47 2.73 -5.46 6.96
N MET A 48 3.91 -4.87 7.17
CA MET A 48 4.27 -3.58 6.56
C MET A 48 4.19 -3.62 5.03
N GLY A 49 4.70 -4.69 4.41
CA GLY A 49 4.62 -4.89 2.96
C GLY A 49 3.19 -5.02 2.45
N LEU A 50 2.31 -5.73 3.17
CA LEU A 50 0.90 -5.88 2.81
C LEU A 50 0.17 -4.54 2.88
N PHE A 51 0.36 -3.77 3.94
CA PHE A 51 -0.24 -2.43 4.05
C PHE A 51 0.29 -1.47 2.98
N ASN A 52 1.59 -1.55 2.65
CA ASN A 52 2.17 -0.74 1.58
C ASN A 52 1.60 -1.12 0.21
N LEU A 53 1.44 -2.43 -0.06
CA LEU A 53 0.85 -2.93 -1.29
C LEU A 53 -0.61 -2.48 -1.46
N ILE A 54 -1.39 -2.52 -0.38
CA ILE A 54 -2.77 -2.03 -0.36
C ILE A 54 -2.81 -0.52 -0.67
N GLN A 55 -1.93 0.27 -0.05
CA GLN A 55 -1.81 1.70 -0.35
C GLN A 55 -1.38 1.96 -1.79
N TYR A 56 -0.46 1.18 -2.33
CA TYR A 56 -0.03 1.29 -3.73
C TYR A 56 -1.19 1.01 -4.70
N LEU A 57 -1.96 -0.05 -4.44
CA LEU A 57 -3.15 -0.40 -5.22
C LEU A 57 -4.25 0.68 -5.13
N GLN A 58 -4.40 1.35 -3.98
CA GLN A 58 -5.37 2.45 -3.79
C GLN A 58 -4.87 3.80 -4.34
N GLY A 59 -3.58 4.09 -4.23
CA GLY A 59 -2.93 5.33 -4.63
C GLY A 59 -2.80 5.52 -6.14
N GLY A 60 -3.08 4.49 -6.94
CA GLY A 60 -3.13 4.58 -8.40
C GLY A 60 -4.25 5.47 -8.98
N HIS A 61 -5.12 6.06 -8.14
CA HIS A 61 -6.22 6.94 -8.58
C HIS A 61 -5.97 8.45 -8.38
N SER A 62 -4.74 8.88 -8.06
CA SER A 62 -4.38 10.30 -8.10
C SER A 62 -4.26 10.78 -9.55
N ALA A 63 -5.41 10.92 -10.23
CA ALA A 63 -5.48 11.65 -11.48
C ALA A 63 -4.94 13.07 -11.23
N PRO A 64 -3.99 13.57 -12.04
CA PRO A 64 -3.57 14.95 -11.97
C PRO A 64 -4.80 15.79 -12.30
N ASN A 65 -5.37 16.44 -11.29
CA ASN A 65 -6.48 17.36 -11.47
C ASN A 65 -5.90 18.55 -12.24
N ALA A 66 -6.06 18.53 -13.57
CA ALA A 66 -5.64 19.58 -14.50
C ALA A 66 -6.50 20.85 -14.32
N ARG A 67 -6.58 21.33 -13.08
CA ARG A 67 -7.20 22.58 -12.66
C ARG A 67 -6.15 23.63 -12.30
N ASP A 68 -4.88 23.33 -12.54
CA ASP A 68 -3.78 24.29 -12.56
C ASP A 68 -3.40 24.66 -14.00
N SER A 69 -4.40 24.91 -14.85
CA SER A 69 -4.22 25.64 -16.10
C SER A 69 -4.59 27.10 -15.85
N GLY A 70 -3.77 27.76 -15.04
CA GLY A 70 -3.59 29.20 -15.15
C GLY A 70 -3.03 29.50 -16.54
N THR A 71 -3.93 29.82 -17.48
CA THR A 71 -3.56 30.50 -18.72
C THR A 71 -4.53 31.65 -18.88
N GLU A 72 -4.00 32.84 -18.61
CA GLU A 72 -4.55 34.11 -19.04
C GLU A 72 -5.05 34.04 -20.49
N ILE A 73 -6.28 34.50 -20.72
CA ILE A 73 -6.59 35.28 -21.92
C ILE A 73 -7.38 36.49 -21.45
N GLY A 74 -6.65 37.56 -21.10
CA GLY A 74 -7.18 38.91 -21.23
C GLY A 74 -7.29 39.25 -22.72
N ILE A 75 -8.51 39.25 -23.26
CA ILE A 75 -8.92 39.96 -24.49
C ILE A 75 -10.35 40.44 -24.21
N ASN A 76 -10.51 41.69 -23.74
CA ASN A 76 -10.73 42.92 -24.51
C ASN A 76 -12.19 43.09 -24.98
N ALA A 77 -12.73 44.26 -24.60
CA ALA A 77 -13.80 45.01 -25.21
C ALA A 77 -15.05 44.24 -25.66
N ASP A 78 -16.08 44.28 -24.80
CA ASP A 78 -17.38 44.69 -25.33
C ASP A 78 -17.96 45.82 -24.47
N SER A 79 -17.96 46.99 -25.07
CA SER A 79 -18.61 48.19 -24.59
C SER A 79 -19.94 48.29 -25.32
N PRO A 80 -21.08 48.36 -24.61
CA PRO A 80 -22.22 49.07 -25.13
C PRO A 80 -22.46 50.27 -24.23
N SER A 81 -21.80 51.38 -24.59
CA SER A 81 -22.41 52.70 -24.44
C SER A 81 -23.54 52.80 -25.47
N ASP A 82 -24.75 52.34 -25.14
CA ASP A 82 -25.92 52.69 -25.96
C ASP A 82 -27.18 52.85 -25.11
N ARG A 83 -27.43 54.14 -24.81
CA ARG A 83 -28.72 54.83 -24.61
C ARG A 83 -29.57 54.52 -23.38
#